data_AF-A0A7C5T6B7-F1
#
_entry.id   AF-A0A7C5T6B7-F1
#
_cell.length_a   1.000
_cell.length_b   1.000
_cell.length_c   1.000
_cell.angle_alpha   90.00
_cell.angle_beta   90.00
_cell.angle_gamma   90.00
#
_symmetry.space_group_name_H-M   'P 1'
#
loop_
_entity.id
_entity.type
_entity.pdbx_description
1 polymer ?
#
loop_
_entity_poly.entity_id
_entity_poly.type
_entity_poly.pdbx_seq_one_letter_code
_entity_poly.pdbx_strand_id
1 'polypeptide(L)'
;IFATYLGVVSGNEALKYASFNAGELDEVEARRLFVASLMPTPSSQFIEEKEEAARQFGFALAQEEAGVDRQILVHSFLESTKAVAVARTEAKMRLYESVTSSLGAIFLLPLFLLFLWAVGVFTTDPALLFSIVFGVTVAMAAVALAVSPLDLNLWRTYEWSMPIGAVLALLAAVINAPTAFLVFGAVTLLWLRLKDRLWWFEVRREVPPMLRSAAAMLKEGAPPDVILGRLMARYRIAAKIAYGYFIPSRYFVLAKAMYRAIVEAGGVSAVKAVEYIQSIIDIETASLKRMTRQAAAYFVLFIAAVVVVAFAVSSAVRQLHTLDSGHNPFFAPPPYEEVKAVLTTAMALIAASYVAVFTTPLGIHQSAILGGVAGLALQQLLTTFLLM
;
A
#
# COMPACT_ATOMS: atom_id res chain seq x y z
N ILE A 1 -13.15 -1.20 -19.81
CA ILE A 1 -14.40 -0.42 -19.96
C ILE A 1 -14.46 0.22 -21.35
N PHE A 2 -13.70 1.29 -21.63
CA PHE A 2 -13.74 1.96 -22.95
C PHE A 2 -13.54 0.99 -24.13
N ALA A 3 -12.46 0.19 -24.11
CA ALA A 3 -12.18 -0.82 -25.14
C ALA A 3 -13.31 -1.86 -25.33
N THR A 4 -14.07 -2.14 -24.27
CA THR A 4 -15.21 -3.06 -24.33
C THR A 4 -16.35 -2.45 -25.15
N TYR A 5 -16.71 -1.19 -24.86
CA TYR A 5 -17.73 -0.44 -25.58
C TYR A 5 -17.31 -0.07 -27.00
N LEU A 6 -16.05 0.34 -27.21
CA LEU A 6 -15.51 0.68 -28.54
C LEU A 6 -15.63 -0.48 -29.54
N GLY A 7 -15.62 -1.73 -29.06
CA GLY A 7 -15.85 -2.90 -29.90
C GLY A 7 -17.28 -3.03 -30.46
N VAL A 8 -18.24 -2.28 -29.91
CA VAL A 8 -19.68 -2.44 -30.20
C VAL A 8 -20.31 -1.13 -30.69
N VAL A 9 -20.00 -0.02 -30.03
CA VAL A 9 -20.54 1.33 -30.32
C VAL A 9 -19.48 2.28 -30.88
N SER A 10 -19.89 3.49 -31.27
CA SER A 10 -18.95 4.54 -31.69
C SER A 10 -18.08 5.03 -30.53
N GLY A 11 -16.92 5.62 -30.83
CA GLY A 11 -15.99 6.14 -29.83
C GLY A 11 -16.61 7.17 -28.89
N ASN A 12 -17.43 8.08 -29.41
CA ASN A 12 -18.11 9.09 -28.60
C ASN A 12 -19.09 8.45 -27.61
N GLU A 13 -19.85 7.46 -28.04
CA GLU A 13 -20.72 6.70 -27.14
C GLU A 13 -19.90 5.85 -26.15
N ALA A 14 -18.80 5.25 -26.60
CA ALA A 14 -17.89 4.50 -25.74
C ALA A 14 -17.26 5.38 -24.65
N LEU A 15 -16.92 6.64 -24.94
CA LEU A 15 -16.48 7.62 -23.94
C LEU A 15 -17.58 7.92 -22.91
N LYS A 16 -18.81 8.09 -23.38
CA LYS A 16 -19.97 8.33 -22.51
C LYS A 16 -20.21 7.15 -21.56
N TYR A 17 -20.26 5.92 -22.07
CA TYR A 17 -20.41 4.72 -21.24
C TYR A 17 -19.20 4.50 -20.31
N ALA A 18 -18.00 4.82 -20.77
CA ALA A 18 -16.81 4.76 -19.93
C ALA A 18 -16.89 5.76 -18.77
N SER A 19 -17.33 6.99 -19.03
CA SER A 19 -17.48 8.02 -18.00
C SER A 19 -18.44 7.61 -16.88
N PHE A 20 -19.61 7.05 -17.23
CA PHE A 20 -20.61 6.61 -16.25
C PHE A 20 -20.14 5.42 -15.44
N ASN A 21 -19.39 4.50 -16.06
CA ASN A 21 -18.89 3.31 -15.39
C ASN A 21 -17.60 3.55 -14.59
N ALA A 22 -16.83 4.60 -14.92
CA ALA A 22 -15.58 4.94 -14.23
C ALA A 22 -15.73 6.06 -13.18
N GLY A 23 -16.89 6.72 -13.08
CA GLY A 23 -17.10 7.85 -12.15
C GLY A 23 -16.83 7.57 -10.68
N GLU A 24 -17.00 6.32 -10.22
CA GLU A 24 -16.67 5.93 -8.85
C GLU A 24 -15.16 5.71 -8.61
N LEU A 25 -14.36 5.52 -9.68
CA LEU A 25 -12.90 5.35 -9.61
C LEU A 25 -12.18 6.69 -9.58
N ASP A 26 -12.52 7.55 -10.55
CA ASP A 26 -11.96 8.89 -10.69
C ASP A 26 -13.04 9.83 -11.24
N GLU A 27 -13.56 10.68 -10.36
CA GLU A 27 -14.61 11.62 -10.72
C GLU A 27 -14.11 12.72 -11.67
N VAL A 28 -12.84 13.11 -11.55
CA VAL A 28 -12.25 14.16 -12.39
C VAL A 28 -12.09 13.63 -13.81
N GLU A 29 -11.49 12.44 -13.95
CA GLU A 29 -11.30 11.82 -15.26
C GLU A 29 -12.64 11.43 -15.89
N ALA A 30 -13.59 10.92 -15.11
CA ALA A 30 -14.94 10.63 -15.62
C ALA A 30 -15.65 11.88 -16.13
N ARG A 31 -15.56 13.01 -15.42
CA ARG A 31 -16.12 14.29 -15.89
C ARG A 31 -15.45 14.74 -17.19
N ARG A 32 -14.12 14.60 -17.32
CA ARG A 32 -13.39 14.91 -18.55
C ARG A 32 -13.87 14.06 -19.72
N LEU A 33 -13.94 12.74 -19.54
CA LEU A 33 -14.44 11.79 -20.55
C LEU A 33 -15.88 12.12 -20.96
N PHE A 34 -16.73 12.49 -20.00
CA PHE A 34 -18.11 12.89 -20.26
C PHE A 34 -18.16 14.18 -21.10
N VAL A 35 -17.44 15.22 -20.71
CA VAL A 35 -17.38 16.50 -21.45
C VAL A 35 -16.85 16.28 -22.86
N ALA A 36 -15.78 15.49 -23.01
CA ALA A 36 -15.23 15.15 -24.32
C ALA A 36 -16.24 14.40 -25.19
N SER A 37 -17.03 13.48 -24.61
CA SER A 37 -18.07 12.74 -25.35
C SER A 37 -19.20 13.62 -25.93
N LEU A 38 -19.37 14.83 -25.41
CA LEU A 38 -20.36 15.80 -25.91
C LEU A 38 -19.84 16.63 -27.10
N MET A 39 -18.55 16.51 -27.42
CA MET A 39 -17.93 17.27 -28.51
C MET A 39 -17.97 16.51 -29.83
N PRO A 40 -18.02 17.22 -30.98
CA PRO A 40 -18.00 16.58 -32.28
C PRO A 40 -16.65 15.91 -32.61
N THR A 41 -15.52 16.45 -32.13
CA THR A 41 -14.16 15.95 -32.39
C THR A 41 -13.31 15.88 -31.11
N PRO A 42 -13.57 14.90 -30.23
CA PRO A 42 -12.89 14.78 -28.93
C PRO A 42 -11.39 14.46 -29.02
N SER A 43 -10.94 13.89 -30.15
CA SER A 43 -9.54 13.52 -30.39
C SER A 43 -8.56 14.69 -30.17
N SER A 44 -8.93 15.89 -30.63
CA SER A 44 -8.14 17.13 -30.52
C SER A 44 -7.82 17.52 -29.06
N GLN A 45 -8.81 17.48 -28.17
CA GLN A 45 -8.65 17.90 -26.77
C GLN A 45 -7.66 17.02 -26.01
N PHE A 46 -7.78 15.71 -26.20
CA PHE A 46 -6.92 14.74 -25.52
C PHE A 46 -5.45 14.81 -25.96
N ILE A 47 -5.18 15.28 -27.18
CA ILE A 47 -3.81 15.50 -27.67
C ILE A 47 -3.18 16.72 -26.99
N GLU A 48 -3.95 17.76 -26.71
CA GLU A 48 -3.50 18.98 -26.05
C GLU A 48 -3.20 18.78 -24.55
N GLU A 49 -3.92 17.86 -23.88
CA GLU A 49 -3.84 17.68 -22.43
C GLU A 49 -2.49 17.17 -21.88
N LYS A 50 -1.52 16.80 -22.74
CA LYS A 50 -0.17 16.26 -22.40
C LYS A 50 -0.14 15.04 -21.47
N GLU A 51 -1.25 14.65 -20.86
CA GLU A 51 -1.39 13.44 -20.07
C GLU A 51 -1.27 12.20 -20.98
N GLU A 52 -0.49 11.21 -20.56
CA GLU A 52 -0.28 9.98 -21.34
C GLU A 52 -1.57 9.16 -21.51
N ALA A 53 -2.41 9.11 -20.47
CA ALA A 53 -3.67 8.37 -20.53
C ALA A 53 -4.67 9.04 -21.49
N ALA A 54 -4.85 10.36 -21.37
CA ALA A 54 -5.64 11.18 -22.30
C ALA A 54 -5.19 10.96 -23.75
N ARG A 55 -3.88 11.02 -24.02
CA ARG A 55 -3.33 10.77 -25.37
C ARG A 55 -3.75 9.42 -25.93
N GLN A 56 -3.80 8.34 -25.14
CA GLN A 56 -4.26 7.03 -25.64
C GLN A 56 -5.73 7.04 -26.07
N PHE A 57 -6.60 7.76 -25.35
CA PHE A 57 -7.99 7.95 -25.79
C PHE A 57 -8.05 8.78 -27.07
N GLY A 58 -7.28 9.88 -27.15
CA GLY A 58 -7.20 10.72 -28.35
C GLY A 58 -6.73 9.96 -29.59
N PHE A 59 -5.70 9.12 -29.45
CA PHE A 59 -5.19 8.27 -30.54
C PHE A 59 -6.22 7.22 -31.00
N ALA A 60 -6.91 6.55 -30.08
CA ALA A 60 -7.94 5.58 -30.44
C ALA A 60 -9.10 6.22 -31.21
N LEU A 61 -9.53 7.42 -30.79
CA LEU A 61 -10.60 8.16 -31.46
C LEU A 61 -10.18 8.66 -32.84
N ALA A 62 -8.96 9.20 -32.97
CA ALA A 62 -8.44 9.64 -34.26
C ALA A 62 -8.30 8.48 -35.27
N GLN A 63 -7.94 7.27 -34.81
CA GLN A 63 -7.87 6.10 -35.67
C GLN A 63 -9.28 5.58 -36.06
N GLU A 64 -10.28 5.73 -35.19
CA GLU A 64 -11.68 5.46 -35.55
C GLU A 64 -12.18 6.43 -36.61
N GLU A 65 -11.91 7.74 -36.45
CA GLU A 65 -12.23 8.77 -37.45
C GLU A 65 -11.53 8.48 -38.79
N ALA A 66 -10.33 7.91 -38.76
CA ALA A 66 -9.59 7.48 -39.94
C ALA A 66 -10.12 6.17 -40.57
N GLY A 67 -11.15 5.53 -40.01
CA GLY A 67 -11.79 4.34 -40.57
C GLY A 67 -11.07 3.02 -40.30
N VAL A 68 -10.19 2.95 -39.28
CA VAL A 68 -9.53 1.71 -38.87
C VAL A 68 -10.54 0.73 -38.28
N ASP A 69 -10.38 -0.57 -38.57
CA ASP A 69 -11.26 -1.61 -38.03
C ASP A 69 -11.24 -1.64 -36.49
N ARG A 70 -12.43 -1.76 -35.89
CA ARG A 70 -12.64 -1.67 -34.44
C ARG A 70 -11.89 -2.75 -33.67
N GLN A 71 -11.72 -3.94 -34.23
CA GLN A 71 -10.97 -5.00 -33.56
C GLN A 71 -9.48 -4.65 -33.41
N ILE A 72 -8.92 -3.96 -34.40
CA ILE A 72 -7.53 -3.47 -34.39
C ILE A 72 -7.41 -2.31 -33.40
N LEU A 73 -8.37 -1.38 -33.40
CA LEU A 73 -8.43 -0.26 -32.46
C LEU A 73 -8.43 -0.74 -31.00
N VAL A 74 -9.34 -1.67 -30.68
CA VAL A 74 -9.47 -2.24 -29.33
C VAL A 74 -8.18 -2.92 -28.90
N HIS A 75 -7.54 -3.68 -29.80
CA HIS A 75 -6.29 -4.36 -29.48
C HIS A 75 -5.14 -3.38 -29.26
N SER A 76 -4.94 -2.44 -30.19
CA SER A 76 -3.92 -1.39 -30.13
C SER A 76 -4.05 -0.55 -28.85
N PHE A 77 -5.27 -0.12 -28.52
CA PHE A 77 -5.56 0.63 -27.30
C PHE A 77 -5.25 -0.19 -26.03
N LEU A 78 -5.61 -1.47 -25.98
CA LEU A 78 -5.32 -2.32 -24.84
C LEU A 78 -3.80 -2.56 -24.69
N GLU A 79 -3.06 -2.71 -25.77
CA GLU A 79 -1.60 -2.88 -25.71
C GLU A 79 -0.89 -1.59 -25.29
N SER A 80 -1.27 -0.44 -25.86
CA SER A 80 -0.67 0.85 -25.51
C SER A 80 -0.92 1.21 -24.05
N THR A 81 -2.16 1.03 -23.58
CA THR A 81 -2.51 1.23 -22.17
C THR A 81 -1.81 0.21 -21.26
N LYS A 82 -1.52 -1.01 -21.76
CA LYS A 82 -0.77 -2.03 -20.99
C LYS A 82 0.66 -1.55 -20.76
N ALA A 83 1.34 -1.10 -21.81
CA ALA A 83 2.69 -0.59 -21.70
C ALA A 83 2.79 0.56 -20.69
N VAL A 84 1.83 1.50 -20.72
CA VAL A 84 1.76 2.61 -19.75
C VAL A 84 1.52 2.09 -18.33
N ALA A 85 0.58 1.16 -18.14
CA ALA A 85 0.29 0.60 -16.82
C ALA A 85 1.51 -0.14 -16.25
N VAL A 86 2.17 -0.97 -17.06
CA VAL A 86 3.39 -1.70 -16.68
C VAL A 86 4.49 -0.71 -16.28
N ALA A 87 4.76 0.30 -17.12
CA ALA A 87 5.76 1.32 -16.82
C ALA A 87 5.47 2.05 -15.50
N ARG A 88 4.20 2.38 -15.22
CA ARG A 88 3.79 3.00 -13.94
C ARG A 88 3.99 2.06 -12.76
N THR A 89 3.63 0.77 -12.89
CA THR A 89 3.84 -0.22 -11.83
C THR A 89 5.34 -0.44 -11.56
N GLU A 90 6.17 -0.51 -12.61
CA GLU A 90 7.61 -0.62 -12.49
C GLU A 90 8.25 0.63 -11.89
N ALA A 91 7.79 1.82 -12.26
CA ALA A 91 8.26 3.08 -11.68
C ALA A 91 7.95 3.13 -10.17
N LYS A 92 6.73 2.77 -9.77
CA LYS A 92 6.36 2.66 -8.36
C LYS A 92 7.19 1.61 -7.62
N MET A 93 7.46 0.47 -8.26
CA MET A 93 8.35 -0.56 -7.73
C MET A 93 9.76 -0.04 -7.49
N ARG A 94 10.36 0.66 -8.46
CA ARG A 94 11.70 1.24 -8.32
C ARG A 94 11.74 2.32 -7.25
N LEU A 95 10.70 3.16 -7.16
CA LEU A 95 10.57 4.14 -6.08
C LEU A 95 10.53 3.46 -4.72
N TYR A 96 9.78 2.37 -4.59
CA TYR A 96 9.73 1.62 -3.34
C TYR A 96 11.04 0.89 -3.03
N GLU A 97 11.69 0.24 -4.00
CA GLU A 97 13.02 -0.36 -3.81
C GLU A 97 14.04 0.71 -3.36
N SER A 98 13.99 1.90 -3.96
CA SER A 98 14.80 3.04 -3.54
C SER A 98 14.47 3.48 -2.11
N VAL A 99 13.19 3.73 -1.80
CA VAL A 99 12.74 4.14 -0.46
C VAL A 99 13.10 3.10 0.60
N THR A 100 12.96 1.81 0.31
CA THR A 100 13.29 0.73 1.27
C THR A 100 14.78 0.57 1.49
N SER A 101 15.59 0.73 0.44
CA SER A 101 17.05 0.78 0.55
C SER A 101 17.51 2.00 1.36
N SER A 102 16.99 3.19 1.05
CA SER A 102 17.25 4.42 1.80
C SER A 102 16.78 4.30 3.24
N LEU A 103 15.63 3.67 3.49
CA LEU A 103 15.12 3.38 4.82
C LEU A 103 16.11 2.53 5.61
N GLY A 104 16.64 1.46 5.03
CA GLY A 104 17.63 0.62 5.69
C GLY A 104 18.86 1.41 6.15
N ALA A 105 19.37 2.33 5.33
CA ALA A 105 20.49 3.19 5.69
C ALA A 105 20.11 4.24 6.75
N ILE A 106 18.94 4.87 6.61
CA ILE A 106 18.46 5.91 7.51
C ILE A 106 18.14 5.32 8.89
N PHE A 107 17.61 4.09 9.00
CA PHE A 107 17.33 3.46 10.29
C PHE A 107 18.59 3.14 11.10
N LEU A 108 19.76 3.04 10.46
CA LEU A 108 21.04 2.88 11.16
C LEU A 108 21.56 4.19 11.78
N LEU A 109 21.16 5.35 11.24
CA LEU A 109 21.66 6.64 11.70
C LEU A 109 21.21 6.97 13.14
N PRO A 110 19.92 6.82 13.53
CA PRO A 110 19.52 6.98 14.92
C PRO A 110 20.21 5.98 15.86
N LEU A 111 20.46 4.76 15.36
CA LEU A 111 21.11 3.70 16.09
C LEU A 111 22.60 4.02 16.36
N PHE A 112 23.27 4.65 15.40
CA PHE A 112 24.62 5.20 15.54
C PHE A 112 24.66 6.40 16.50
N LEU A 113 23.69 7.32 16.43
CA LEU A 113 23.60 8.45 17.37
C LEU A 113 23.39 7.97 18.81
N LEU A 114 22.53 6.97 19.01
CA LEU A 114 22.33 6.33 20.32
C LEU A 114 23.60 5.65 20.82
N PHE A 115 24.38 5.01 19.94
CA PHE A 115 25.68 4.44 20.29
C PHE A 115 26.67 5.51 20.77
N LEU A 116 26.82 6.61 20.02
CA LEU A 116 27.73 7.70 20.41
C LEU A 116 27.31 8.36 21.73
N TRP A 117 26.01 8.55 21.95
CA TRP A 117 25.48 9.02 23.23
C TRP A 117 25.76 8.03 24.37
N ALA A 118 25.52 6.73 24.16
CA ALA A 118 25.74 5.69 25.16
C ALA A 118 27.22 5.57 25.59
N VAL A 119 28.15 5.78 24.66
CA VAL A 119 29.60 5.81 24.92
C VAL A 119 30.05 7.13 25.56
N GLY A 120 29.18 8.15 25.61
CA GLY A 120 29.46 9.43 26.25
C GLY A 120 30.19 10.44 25.37
N VAL A 121 30.06 10.33 24.04
CA VAL A 121 30.62 11.30 23.06
C VAL A 121 29.86 12.62 23.08
N PHE A 122 28.54 12.57 23.37
CA PHE A 122 27.68 13.74 23.46
C PHE A 122 26.86 13.72 24.75
N THR A 123 26.65 14.90 25.36
CA THR A 123 25.88 15.11 26.60
C THR A 123 24.44 15.56 26.33
N THR A 124 23.89 15.19 25.17
CA THR A 124 22.56 15.59 24.73
C THR A 124 21.46 14.89 25.51
N ASP A 125 20.34 15.58 25.73
CA ASP A 125 19.14 15.01 26.36
C ASP A 125 18.59 13.82 25.54
N PRO A 126 18.37 12.63 26.16
CA PRO A 126 17.74 11.48 25.51
C PRO A 126 16.43 11.81 24.78
N ALA A 127 15.65 12.78 25.27
CA ALA A 127 14.40 13.19 24.64
C ALA A 127 14.60 13.76 23.22
N LEU A 128 15.73 14.45 22.98
CA LEU A 128 16.09 14.96 21.65
C LEU A 128 16.52 13.84 20.71
N LEU A 129 17.19 12.80 21.22
CA LEU A 129 17.52 11.61 20.42
C LEU A 129 16.25 10.88 20.01
N PHE A 130 15.31 10.69 20.95
CA PHE A 130 14.00 10.10 20.64
C PHE A 130 13.23 10.95 19.62
N SER A 131 13.19 12.28 19.76
CA SER A 131 12.45 13.13 18.82
C SER A 131 13.01 13.06 17.40
N ILE A 132 14.33 12.94 17.23
CA ILE A 132 14.96 12.71 15.92
C ILE A 132 14.61 11.33 15.38
N VAL A 133 14.73 10.27 16.18
CA VAL A 133 14.38 8.90 15.79
C VAL A 133 12.93 8.85 15.31
N PHE A 134 12.00 9.41 16.09
CA PHE A 134 10.58 9.42 15.79
C PHE A 134 10.23 10.35 14.62
N GLY A 135 10.83 11.53 14.53
CA GLY A 135 10.60 12.45 13.42
C GLY A 135 10.97 11.82 12.08
N VAL A 136 12.13 11.16 12.03
CA VAL A 136 12.57 10.40 10.84
C VAL A 136 11.62 9.23 10.57
N THR A 137 11.23 8.49 11.60
CA THR A 137 10.33 7.33 11.45
C THR A 137 8.94 7.73 10.95
N VAL A 138 8.38 8.84 11.43
CA VAL A 138 7.08 9.37 10.97
C VAL A 138 7.17 9.87 9.53
N ALA A 139 8.21 10.64 9.19
CA ALA A 139 8.43 11.11 7.83
C ALA A 139 8.51 9.94 6.84
N MET A 140 9.20 8.88 7.22
CA MET A 140 9.36 7.69 6.40
C MET A 140 8.10 6.82 6.34
N ALA A 141 7.35 6.70 7.44
CA ALA A 141 6.04 6.06 7.43
C ALA A 141 5.08 6.78 6.48
N ALA A 142 5.10 8.12 6.44
CA ALA A 142 4.30 8.90 5.52
C ALA A 142 4.68 8.64 4.05
N VAL A 143 5.98 8.61 3.73
CA VAL A 143 6.46 8.28 2.37
C VAL A 143 6.08 6.85 1.99
N ALA A 144 6.26 5.88 2.89
CA ALA A 144 5.90 4.49 2.64
C ALA A 144 4.39 4.32 2.44
N LEU A 145 3.56 4.99 3.23
CA LEU A 145 2.10 5.03 3.05
C LEU A 145 1.70 5.63 1.70
N ALA A 146 2.37 6.71 1.27
CA ALA A 146 2.09 7.38 -0.01
C ALA A 146 2.46 6.51 -1.22
N VAL A 147 3.52 5.71 -1.10
CA VAL A 147 4.00 4.83 -2.18
C VAL A 147 3.33 3.46 -2.16
N SER A 148 2.76 3.05 -1.02
CA SER A 148 2.12 1.74 -0.85
C SER A 148 0.90 1.59 -1.77
N PRO A 149 0.77 0.46 -2.50
CA PRO A 149 -0.40 0.17 -3.31
C PRO A 149 -1.58 -0.24 -2.41
N LEU A 150 -2.24 0.76 -1.84
CA LEU A 150 -3.46 0.59 -1.05
C LEU A 150 -4.66 0.43 -1.97
N ASP A 151 -5.40 -0.66 -1.77
CA ASP A 151 -6.67 -0.91 -2.46
C ASP A 151 -7.82 -0.12 -1.82
N LEU A 152 -7.83 -0.06 -0.48
CA LEU A 152 -8.88 0.58 0.30
C LEU A 152 -8.50 2.03 0.65
N ASN A 153 -9.46 2.93 0.51
CA ASN A 153 -9.28 4.30 1.01
C ASN A 153 -9.26 4.29 2.55
N LEU A 154 -8.14 4.71 3.14
CA LEU A 154 -7.91 4.67 4.59
C LEU A 154 -8.97 5.47 5.36
N TRP A 155 -9.25 6.69 4.94
CA TRP A 155 -10.20 7.58 5.62
C TRP A 155 -11.62 7.03 5.59
N ARG A 156 -12.06 6.49 4.44
CA ARG A 156 -13.39 5.87 4.32
C ARG A 156 -13.49 4.53 5.04
N THR A 157 -12.38 3.80 5.16
CA THR A 157 -12.35 2.47 5.78
C THR A 157 -12.37 2.56 7.30
N TYR A 158 -11.46 3.37 7.86
CA TYR A 158 -11.20 3.45 9.29
C TYR A 158 -11.95 4.62 9.96
N GLU A 159 -12.35 5.66 9.23
CA GLU A 159 -13.09 6.81 9.76
C GLU A 159 -12.48 7.35 11.08
N TRP A 160 -13.31 7.48 12.11
CA TRP A 160 -12.94 7.95 13.45
C TRP A 160 -12.04 6.99 14.22
N SER A 161 -11.85 5.74 13.76
CA SER A 161 -10.95 4.82 14.44
C SER A 161 -9.48 5.26 14.34
N MET A 162 -9.10 6.01 13.31
CA MET A 162 -7.74 6.56 13.20
C MET A 162 -7.47 7.63 14.27
N PRO A 163 -8.25 8.71 14.40
CA PRO A 163 -8.01 9.70 15.44
C PRO A 163 -8.23 9.15 16.85
N ILE A 164 -9.28 8.33 17.09
CA ILE A 164 -9.53 7.72 18.41
C ILE A 164 -8.39 6.76 18.77
N GLY A 165 -7.97 5.93 17.82
CA GLY A 165 -6.83 5.03 18.00
C GLY A 165 -5.56 5.80 18.31
N ALA A 166 -5.28 6.91 17.62
CA ALA A 166 -4.08 7.72 17.85
C ALA A 166 -4.05 8.34 19.25
N VAL A 167 -5.19 8.85 19.73
CA VAL A 167 -5.30 9.39 21.10
C VAL A 167 -5.06 8.30 22.15
N LEU A 168 -5.69 7.13 21.99
CA LEU A 168 -5.50 6.01 22.92
C LEU A 168 -4.09 5.43 22.86
N ALA A 169 -3.46 5.43 21.68
CA ALA A 169 -2.07 5.03 21.51
C ALA A 169 -1.11 5.99 22.20
N LEU A 170 -1.35 7.30 22.13
CA LEU A 170 -0.57 8.30 22.86
C LEU A 170 -0.67 8.09 24.38
N LEU A 171 -1.87 7.82 24.90
CA LEU A 171 -2.05 7.51 26.32
C LEU A 171 -1.32 6.22 26.73
N ALA A 172 -1.36 5.18 25.89
CA ALA A 172 -0.64 3.94 26.13
C ALA A 172 0.88 4.11 26.06
N ALA A 173 1.36 5.01 25.19
CA ALA A 173 2.78 5.29 25.02
C ALA A 173 3.43 5.88 26.29
N VAL A 174 2.65 6.59 27.13
CA VAL A 174 3.10 7.12 28.42
C VAL A 174 3.51 5.99 29.38
N ILE A 175 2.83 4.85 29.31
CA ILE A 175 3.09 3.70 30.19
C ILE A 175 4.19 2.82 29.60
N ASN A 176 4.06 2.44 28.33
CA ASN A 176 5.06 1.67 27.62
C ASN A 176 4.97 1.95 26.11
N ALA A 177 6.02 2.57 25.55
CA ALA A 177 5.98 3.12 24.21
C ALA A 177 5.61 2.09 23.09
N PRO A 178 6.10 0.84 23.07
CA PRO A 178 5.72 -0.15 22.05
C PRO A 178 4.26 -0.62 22.16
N THR A 179 3.62 -0.48 23.33
CA THR A 179 2.20 -0.87 23.50
C THR A 179 1.25 0.06 22.74
N ALA A 180 1.69 1.27 22.38
CA ALA A 180 0.94 2.22 21.57
C ALA A 180 0.46 1.60 20.24
N PHE A 181 1.32 0.80 19.60
CA PHE A 181 1.01 0.10 18.35
C PHE A 181 -0.08 -0.97 18.54
N LEU A 182 -0.02 -1.73 19.64
CA LEU A 182 -1.06 -2.72 19.96
C LEU A 182 -2.40 -2.06 20.24
N VAL A 183 -2.41 -0.98 21.01
CA VAL A 183 -3.64 -0.26 21.36
C VAL A 183 -4.26 0.37 20.12
N PHE A 184 -3.46 1.01 19.27
CA PHE A 184 -3.91 1.53 17.98
C PHE A 184 -4.50 0.43 17.10
N GLY A 185 -3.78 -0.68 16.94
CA GLY A 185 -4.20 -1.83 16.15
C GLY A 185 -5.48 -2.49 16.70
N ALA A 186 -5.60 -2.62 18.01
CA ALA A 186 -6.78 -3.18 18.67
C ALA A 186 -8.03 -2.30 18.52
N VAL A 187 -7.89 -0.98 18.67
CA VAL A 187 -8.98 -0.01 18.49
C VAL A 187 -9.48 -0.02 17.05
N THR A 188 -8.56 0.02 16.09
CA THR A 188 -8.90 -0.02 14.65
C THR A 188 -9.51 -1.37 14.27
N LEU A 189 -9.00 -2.49 14.78
CA LEU A 189 -9.59 -3.82 14.58
C LEU A 189 -11.00 -3.91 15.17
N LEU A 190 -11.19 -3.45 16.41
CA LEU A 190 -12.48 -3.45 17.09
C LEU A 190 -13.50 -2.63 16.32
N TRP A 191 -13.12 -1.45 15.84
CA TRP A 191 -13.97 -0.60 15.02
C TRP A 191 -14.41 -1.30 13.74
N LEU A 192 -13.46 -1.91 13.01
CA LEU A 192 -13.76 -2.65 11.79
C LEU A 192 -14.68 -3.86 12.06
N ARG A 193 -14.53 -4.52 13.21
CA ARG A 193 -15.39 -5.63 13.62
C ARG A 193 -16.80 -5.15 13.97
N LEU A 194 -16.93 -4.05 14.71
CA LEU A 194 -18.22 -3.45 15.08
C LEU A 194 -18.99 -2.92 13.87
N LYS A 195 -18.28 -2.44 12.84
CA LYS A 195 -18.89 -1.92 11.61
C LYS A 195 -19.04 -2.97 10.50
N ASP A 196 -18.70 -4.24 10.77
CA ASP A 196 -18.68 -5.34 9.79
C ASP A 196 -17.94 -4.97 8.49
N ARG A 197 -16.72 -4.42 8.63
CA ARG A 197 -15.87 -3.97 7.51
C ARG A 197 -14.65 -4.85 7.27
N LEU A 198 -14.40 -5.83 8.14
CA LEU A 198 -13.24 -6.73 8.03
C LEU A 198 -13.21 -7.52 6.71
N TRP A 199 -14.38 -7.89 6.19
CA TRP A 199 -14.49 -8.60 4.92
C TRP A 199 -14.12 -7.73 3.71
N TRP A 200 -14.03 -6.39 3.82
CA TRP A 200 -13.57 -5.54 2.72
C TRP A 200 -12.14 -5.87 2.28
N PHE A 201 -11.33 -6.42 3.17
CA PHE A 201 -9.97 -6.86 2.88
C PHE A 201 -9.94 -8.18 2.07
N GLU A 202 -11.04 -8.94 2.05
CA GLU A 202 -11.16 -10.16 1.24
C GLU A 202 -11.40 -9.86 -0.25
N VAL A 203 -11.78 -8.62 -0.58
CA VAL A 203 -12.10 -8.20 -1.95
C VAL A 203 -10.98 -8.50 -2.93
N ARG A 204 -9.75 -8.23 -2.50
CA ARG A 204 -8.55 -8.47 -3.29
C ARG A 204 -8.31 -9.95 -3.62
N ARG A 205 -8.84 -10.87 -2.80
CA ARG A 205 -8.67 -12.32 -3.01
C ARG A 205 -9.71 -12.89 -3.99
N GLU A 206 -10.93 -12.37 -3.95
CA GLU A 206 -12.06 -12.89 -4.73
C GLU A 206 -12.22 -12.23 -6.11
N VAL A 207 -11.88 -10.94 -6.27
CA VAL A 207 -12.08 -10.22 -7.55
C VAL A 207 -11.25 -10.79 -8.72
N PRO A 208 -9.93 -11.06 -8.57
CA PRO A 208 -9.14 -11.60 -9.68
C PRO A 208 -9.64 -12.96 -10.22
N PRO A 209 -9.93 -13.99 -9.38
CA PRO A 209 -10.47 -15.25 -9.89
C PRO A 209 -11.90 -15.09 -10.45
N MET A 210 -12.71 -14.19 -9.90
CA MET A 210 -14.04 -13.88 -10.43
C MET A 210 -13.96 -13.37 -11.87
N LEU A 211 -13.07 -12.40 -12.12
CA LEU A 211 -12.83 -11.89 -13.47
C LEU A 211 -12.31 -12.98 -14.42
N ARG A 212 -11.44 -13.89 -13.95
CA ARG A 212 -10.98 -15.06 -14.74
C ARG A 212 -12.11 -15.97 -15.16
N SER A 213 -12.98 -16.34 -14.21
CA SER A 213 -14.15 -17.14 -14.53
C SER A 213 -15.10 -16.42 -15.50
N ALA A 214 -15.27 -15.10 -15.37
CA ALA A 214 -16.09 -14.32 -16.28
C ALA A 214 -15.52 -14.35 -17.71
N ALA A 215 -14.21 -14.12 -17.89
CA ALA A 215 -13.55 -14.18 -19.19
C ALA A 215 -13.63 -15.58 -19.83
N ALA A 216 -13.43 -16.64 -19.04
CA ALA A 216 -13.53 -18.01 -19.53
C ALA A 216 -14.94 -18.30 -20.06
N MET A 217 -15.98 -17.94 -19.30
CA MET A 217 -17.37 -18.15 -19.73
C MET A 217 -17.75 -17.29 -20.93
N LEU A 218 -17.23 -16.06 -21.04
CA LEU A 218 -17.39 -15.22 -22.24
C LEU A 218 -16.71 -15.84 -23.47
N LYS A 219 -15.54 -16.45 -23.30
CA LYS A 219 -14.83 -17.16 -24.38
C LYS A 219 -15.57 -18.42 -24.84
N GLU A 220 -16.26 -19.08 -23.92
CA GLU A 220 -17.17 -20.20 -24.21
C GLU A 220 -18.48 -19.73 -24.89
N GLY A 221 -18.71 -18.42 -25.03
CA GLY A 221 -19.92 -17.87 -25.62
C GLY A 221 -21.16 -17.98 -24.73
N ALA A 222 -20.98 -18.13 -23.41
CA ALA A 222 -22.09 -18.18 -22.48
C ALA A 222 -22.85 -16.83 -22.48
N PRO A 223 -24.20 -16.85 -22.46
CA PRO A 223 -24.98 -15.62 -22.39
C PRO A 223 -24.74 -14.90 -21.06
N PRO A 224 -24.80 -13.55 -21.02
CA PRO A 224 -24.51 -12.76 -19.82
C PRO A 224 -25.26 -13.25 -18.58
N ASP A 225 -26.56 -13.54 -18.68
CA ASP A 225 -27.38 -13.96 -17.53
C ASP A 225 -26.89 -15.25 -16.86
N VAL A 226 -26.36 -16.20 -17.65
CA VAL A 226 -25.79 -17.46 -17.13
C VAL A 226 -24.45 -17.19 -16.45
N ILE A 227 -23.65 -16.27 -17.00
CA ILE A 227 -22.40 -15.82 -16.38
C ILE A 227 -22.70 -15.19 -15.03
N LEU A 228 -23.70 -14.30 -14.97
CA LEU A 228 -24.12 -13.63 -13.74
C LEU A 228 -24.57 -14.63 -12.68
N GLY A 229 -25.47 -15.55 -13.03
CA GLY A 229 -25.96 -16.58 -12.10
C GLY A 229 -24.84 -17.43 -11.52
N ARG A 230 -23.88 -17.86 -12.36
CA ARG A 230 -22.72 -18.65 -11.91
C ARG A 230 -21.75 -17.84 -11.05
N LEU A 231 -21.47 -16.59 -11.41
CA LEU A 231 -20.59 -15.72 -10.64
C LEU A 231 -21.20 -15.39 -9.27
N MET A 232 -22.49 -15.07 -9.22
CA MET A 232 -23.20 -14.78 -7.96
C MET A 232 -23.27 -15.99 -7.03
N ALA A 233 -23.42 -17.21 -7.58
CA ALA A 233 -23.44 -18.43 -6.79
C ALA A 233 -22.06 -18.77 -6.18
N ARG A 234 -20.96 -18.41 -6.86
CA ARG A 234 -19.60 -18.78 -6.47
C ARG A 234 -18.85 -17.70 -5.69
N TYR A 235 -19.08 -16.43 -6.00
CA TYR A 235 -18.34 -15.30 -5.44
C TYR A 235 -19.29 -14.36 -4.71
N ARG A 236 -19.02 -14.12 -3.42
CA ARG A 236 -19.84 -13.24 -2.59
C ARG A 236 -19.81 -11.81 -3.12
N ILE A 237 -18.68 -11.38 -3.68
CA ILE A 237 -18.53 -10.04 -4.27
C ILE A 237 -19.38 -9.86 -5.52
N ALA A 238 -19.49 -10.88 -6.38
CA ALA A 238 -20.35 -10.80 -7.56
C ALA A 238 -21.82 -10.57 -7.15
N ALA A 239 -22.29 -11.29 -6.13
CA ALA A 239 -23.62 -11.07 -5.57
C ALA A 239 -23.76 -9.63 -5.02
N LYS A 240 -22.78 -9.14 -4.26
CA LYS A 240 -22.83 -7.77 -3.71
C LYS A 240 -22.80 -6.68 -4.78
N ILE A 241 -22.07 -6.89 -5.88
CA ILE A 241 -22.08 -6.00 -7.05
C ILE A 241 -23.48 -5.96 -7.65
N ALA A 242 -24.12 -7.13 -7.84
CA ALA A 242 -25.47 -7.23 -8.37
C ALA A 242 -26.51 -6.55 -7.46
N TYR A 243 -26.36 -6.65 -6.14
CA TYR A 243 -27.21 -5.96 -5.16
C TYR A 243 -26.90 -4.46 -4.97
N GLY A 244 -25.96 -3.89 -5.74
CA GLY A 244 -25.68 -2.46 -5.70
C GLY A 244 -24.92 -1.97 -4.48
N TYR A 245 -24.19 -2.85 -3.77
CA TYR A 245 -23.35 -2.44 -2.66
C TYR A 245 -22.24 -1.48 -3.11
N PHE A 246 -21.84 -0.59 -2.21
CA PHE A 246 -20.70 0.29 -2.37
C PHE A 246 -19.59 -0.09 -1.40
N ILE A 247 -18.37 -0.28 -1.91
CA ILE A 247 -17.17 -0.55 -1.12
C ILE A 247 -16.08 0.41 -1.59
N PRO A 248 -15.37 1.11 -0.67
CA PRO A 248 -14.29 2.02 -1.03
C PRO A 248 -12.98 1.28 -1.40
N SER A 249 -13.08 0.28 -2.29
CA SER A 249 -11.97 -0.55 -2.81
C SER A 249 -11.81 -0.31 -4.31
N ARG A 250 -10.59 -0.11 -4.78
CA ARG A 250 -10.27 0.03 -6.21
C ARG A 250 -10.61 -1.24 -6.98
N TYR A 251 -10.29 -2.42 -6.43
CA TYR A 251 -10.65 -3.70 -7.06
C TYR A 251 -12.16 -3.90 -7.13
N PHE A 252 -12.92 -3.52 -6.09
CA PHE A 252 -14.37 -3.63 -6.11
C PHE A 252 -15.01 -2.73 -7.18
N VAL A 253 -14.62 -1.45 -7.23
CA VAL A 253 -15.18 -0.52 -8.21
C VAL A 253 -14.79 -0.93 -9.62
N LEU A 254 -13.54 -1.36 -9.85
CA LEU A 254 -13.11 -1.90 -11.13
C LEU A 254 -13.92 -3.14 -11.54
N ALA A 255 -14.15 -4.06 -10.59
CA ALA A 255 -14.95 -5.26 -10.83
C ALA A 255 -16.40 -4.91 -11.18
N LYS A 256 -17.02 -3.97 -10.47
CA LYS A 256 -18.38 -3.46 -10.73
C LYS A 256 -18.48 -2.81 -12.10
N ALA A 257 -17.52 -1.95 -12.45
CA ALA A 257 -17.49 -1.26 -13.73
C ALA A 257 -17.29 -2.24 -14.90
N MET A 258 -16.44 -3.25 -14.71
CA MET A 258 -16.26 -4.32 -15.71
C MET A 258 -17.47 -5.24 -15.80
N TYR A 259 -18.09 -5.58 -14.68
CA TYR A 259 -19.33 -6.35 -14.66
C TYR A 259 -20.41 -5.65 -15.52
N ARG A 260 -20.61 -4.35 -15.33
CA ARG A 260 -21.55 -3.55 -16.15
C ARG A 260 -21.15 -3.54 -17.63
N ALA A 261 -19.89 -3.30 -17.93
CA ALA A 261 -19.40 -3.31 -19.30
C ALA A 261 -19.57 -4.67 -20.00
N ILE A 262 -19.41 -5.78 -19.28
CA ILE A 262 -19.64 -7.13 -19.81
C ILE A 262 -21.11 -7.38 -20.10
N VAL A 263 -22.00 -6.94 -19.21
CA VAL A 263 -23.45 -7.11 -19.36
C VAL A 263 -24.01 -6.24 -20.47
N GLU A 264 -23.56 -4.99 -20.57
CA GLU A 264 -24.11 -4.00 -21.50
C GLU A 264 -23.53 -4.11 -22.92
N ALA A 265 -22.24 -4.43 -23.06
CA ALA A 265 -21.58 -4.52 -24.38
C ALA A 265 -21.23 -5.95 -24.80
N GLY A 266 -20.76 -6.80 -23.88
CA GLY A 266 -20.41 -8.19 -24.16
C GLY A 266 -19.34 -8.41 -25.25
N GLY A 267 -19.16 -9.67 -25.67
CA GLY A 267 -18.37 -10.02 -26.86
C GLY A 267 -16.84 -10.23 -26.65
N VAL A 268 -16.13 -10.35 -27.78
CA VAL A 268 -14.69 -10.69 -27.82
C VAL A 268 -13.81 -9.57 -27.24
N SER A 269 -14.23 -8.30 -27.37
CA SER A 269 -13.55 -7.14 -26.76
C SER A 269 -13.60 -7.19 -25.22
N ALA A 270 -14.69 -7.71 -24.65
CA ALA A 270 -14.83 -7.90 -23.20
C ALA A 270 -13.83 -8.93 -22.67
N VAL A 271 -13.64 -10.05 -23.38
CA VAL A 271 -12.64 -11.07 -23.02
C VAL A 271 -11.24 -10.47 -22.95
N LYS A 272 -10.81 -9.77 -24.01
CA LYS A 272 -9.49 -9.12 -24.06
C LYS A 272 -9.31 -8.07 -22.97
N ALA A 273 -10.34 -7.28 -22.68
CA ALA A 273 -10.30 -6.27 -21.60
C ALA A 273 -10.17 -6.90 -20.21
N VAL A 274 -10.77 -8.08 -19.99
CA VAL A 274 -10.67 -8.79 -18.72
C VAL A 274 -9.29 -9.47 -18.57
N GLU A 275 -8.78 -10.09 -19.62
CA GLU A 275 -7.40 -10.63 -19.66
C GLU A 275 -6.37 -9.52 -19.41
N TYR A 276 -6.60 -8.34 -19.98
CA TYR A 276 -5.80 -7.15 -19.73
C TYR A 276 -5.75 -6.77 -18.25
N ILE A 277 -6.92 -6.61 -17.60
CA ILE A 277 -6.99 -6.26 -16.17
C ILE A 277 -6.27 -7.31 -15.33
N GLN A 278 -6.45 -8.59 -15.62
CA GLN A 278 -5.76 -9.66 -14.92
C GLN A 278 -4.25 -9.56 -15.06
N SER A 279 -3.75 -9.29 -16.28
CA SER A 279 -2.30 -9.16 -16.48
C SER A 279 -1.70 -8.05 -15.64
N ILE A 280 -2.39 -6.93 -15.46
CA ILE A 280 -1.95 -5.83 -14.59
C ILE A 280 -1.98 -6.26 -13.12
N ILE A 281 -3.07 -6.90 -12.68
CA ILE A 281 -3.21 -7.40 -11.30
C ILE A 281 -2.12 -8.43 -10.98
N ASP A 282 -1.79 -9.31 -11.92
CA ASP A 282 -0.76 -10.33 -11.75
C ASP A 282 0.62 -9.69 -11.65
N ILE A 283 0.91 -8.66 -12.46
CA ILE A 283 2.13 -7.85 -12.37
C ILE A 283 2.22 -7.12 -11.03
N GLU A 284 1.15 -6.45 -10.59
CA GLU A 284 1.08 -5.80 -9.28
C GLU A 284 1.29 -6.81 -8.13
N THR A 285 0.70 -8.00 -8.24
CA THR A 285 0.79 -9.03 -7.19
C THR A 285 2.18 -9.65 -7.13
N ALA A 286 2.80 -9.93 -8.27
CA ALA A 286 4.17 -10.42 -8.35
C ALA A 286 5.16 -9.38 -7.81
N SER A 287 4.96 -8.12 -8.20
CA SER A 287 5.67 -6.96 -7.71
C SER A 287 5.59 -6.85 -6.18
N LEU A 288 4.40 -6.94 -5.62
CA LEU A 288 4.18 -6.91 -4.17
C LEU A 288 4.83 -8.08 -3.44
N LYS A 289 4.78 -9.30 -4.00
CA LYS A 289 5.50 -10.45 -3.43
C LYS A 289 7.01 -10.19 -3.38
N ARG A 290 7.58 -9.63 -4.45
CA ARG A 290 9.00 -9.26 -4.48
C ARG A 290 9.34 -8.19 -3.43
N MET A 291 8.52 -7.14 -3.33
CA MET A 291 8.65 -6.08 -2.30
C MET A 291 8.65 -6.67 -0.89
N THR A 292 7.66 -7.51 -0.56
CA THR A 292 7.54 -8.11 0.78
C THR A 292 8.73 -9.00 1.13
N ARG A 293 9.30 -9.71 0.16
CA ARG A 293 10.50 -10.53 0.37
C ARG A 293 11.75 -9.69 0.64
N GLN A 294 11.95 -8.61 -0.11
CA GLN A 294 13.06 -7.68 0.12
C GLN A 294 12.93 -7.00 1.49
N ALA A 295 11.74 -6.51 1.83
CA ALA A 295 11.42 -5.96 3.13
C ALA A 295 11.75 -6.92 4.29
N ALA A 296 11.36 -8.19 4.16
CA ALA A 296 11.67 -9.21 5.16
C ALA A 296 13.18 -9.44 5.30
N ALA A 297 13.94 -9.43 4.20
CA ALA A 297 15.39 -9.56 4.25
C ALA A 297 16.06 -8.40 4.97
N TYR A 298 15.66 -7.15 4.67
CA TYR A 298 16.15 -5.97 5.37
C TYR A 298 15.73 -5.95 6.85
N PHE A 299 14.54 -6.45 7.18
CA PHE A 299 14.09 -6.60 8.56
C PHE A 299 15.00 -7.53 9.38
N VAL A 300 15.34 -8.70 8.81
CA VAL A 300 16.24 -9.66 9.48
C VAL A 300 17.61 -9.05 9.71
N LEU A 301 18.16 -8.35 8.69
CA LEU A 301 19.44 -7.66 8.80
C LEU A 301 19.38 -6.54 9.86
N PHE A 302 18.26 -5.80 9.92
CA PHE A 302 18.05 -4.76 10.91
C PHE A 302 18.00 -5.33 12.34
N ILE A 303 17.23 -6.39 12.59
CA ILE A 303 17.21 -7.04 13.91
C ILE A 303 18.61 -7.52 14.30
N ALA A 304 19.34 -8.14 13.37
CA ALA A 304 20.70 -8.60 13.64
C ALA A 304 21.62 -7.43 14.03
N ALA A 305 21.56 -6.31 13.29
CA ALA A 305 22.33 -5.10 13.60
C ALA A 305 21.95 -4.52 14.98
N VAL A 306 20.66 -4.47 15.31
CA VAL A 306 20.15 -4.03 16.62
C VAL A 306 20.74 -4.89 17.75
N VAL A 307 20.73 -6.22 17.61
CA VAL A 307 21.26 -7.14 18.62
C VAL A 307 22.77 -6.96 18.78
N VAL A 308 23.52 -6.85 17.68
CA VAL A 308 24.98 -6.64 17.70
C VAL A 308 25.33 -5.32 18.37
N VAL A 309 24.63 -4.23 18.04
CA VAL A 309 24.89 -2.93 18.65
C VAL A 309 24.50 -2.92 20.11
N ALA A 310 23.38 -3.54 20.50
CA ALA A 310 23.01 -3.64 21.91
C ALA A 310 24.07 -4.40 22.72
N PHE A 311 24.64 -5.47 22.16
CA PHE A 311 25.75 -6.19 22.77
C PHE A 311 27.04 -5.35 22.84
N ALA A 312 27.37 -4.63 21.76
CA ALA A 312 28.54 -3.75 21.71
C ALA A 312 28.43 -2.58 22.71
N VAL A 313 27.25 -1.96 22.83
CA VAL A 313 26.99 -0.89 23.81
C VAL A 313 27.08 -1.45 25.22
N SER A 314 26.42 -2.57 25.51
CA SER A 314 26.45 -3.17 26.85
C SER A 314 27.88 -3.51 27.29
N SER A 315 28.66 -4.11 26.40
CA SER A 315 30.05 -4.47 26.69
C SER A 315 30.94 -3.23 26.84
N ALA A 316 30.83 -2.24 25.95
CA ALA A 316 31.59 -0.99 26.03
C ALA A 316 31.27 -0.20 27.32
N VAL A 317 30.00 -0.03 27.66
CA VAL A 317 29.58 0.73 28.86
C VAL A 317 29.99 0.00 30.13
N ARG A 318 29.89 -1.34 30.19
CA ARG A 318 30.44 -2.12 31.32
C ARG A 318 31.94 -1.93 31.47
N GLN A 319 32.70 -2.01 30.39
CA GLN A 319 34.16 -1.82 30.42
C GLN A 319 34.54 -0.40 30.85
N LEU A 320 33.83 0.61 30.37
CA LEU A 320 34.02 2.02 30.75
C LEU A 320 33.70 2.27 32.22
N HIS A 321 32.70 1.59 32.79
CA HIS A 321 32.38 1.69 34.22
C HIS A 321 33.36 0.93 35.14
N THR A 322 34.02 -0.13 34.64
CA THR A 322 35.04 -0.86 35.41
C THR A 322 36.41 -0.17 35.46
N LEU A 323 36.62 0.86 34.63
CA LEU A 323 37.82 1.68 34.67
C LEU A 323 37.67 2.70 35.81
N ASP A 324 38.40 2.48 36.90
CA ASP A 324 38.44 3.40 38.06
C ASP A 324 38.78 4.83 37.62
N SER A 325 38.17 5.78 38.33
CA SER A 325 38.03 7.21 38.09
C SER A 325 39.34 8.01 37.97
N GLY A 326 40.13 7.72 36.94
CA GLY A 326 41.32 8.47 36.54
C GLY A 326 41.13 9.12 35.17
N HIS A 327 40.22 10.09 35.08
CA HIS A 327 40.11 11.08 33.99
C HIS A 327 40.28 10.50 32.57
N ASN A 328 39.21 9.94 32.00
CA ASN A 328 39.10 9.87 30.55
C ASN A 328 38.41 11.16 30.06
N PRO A 329 39.13 12.19 29.58
CA PRO A 329 38.56 13.50 29.26
C PRO A 329 37.69 13.49 27.98
N PHE A 330 37.65 12.36 27.27
CA PHE A 330 36.96 12.25 25.99
C PHE A 330 35.57 11.61 26.07
N PHE A 331 35.26 10.88 27.15
CA PHE A 331 34.02 10.11 27.25
C PHE A 331 33.39 10.27 28.64
N ALA A 332 32.16 10.78 28.69
CA ALA A 332 31.36 10.90 29.90
C ALA A 332 30.10 10.02 29.76
N PRO A 333 30.23 8.68 29.90
CA PRO A 333 29.11 7.78 29.69
C PRO A 333 28.00 8.01 30.72
N PRO A 334 26.71 8.01 30.30
CA PRO A 334 25.59 8.06 31.24
C PRO A 334 25.55 6.80 32.12
N PRO A 335 24.80 6.81 33.25
CA PRO A 335 24.60 5.63 34.07
C PRO A 335 24.10 4.42 33.26
N TYR A 336 24.69 3.25 33.49
CA TYR A 336 24.36 2.02 32.76
C TYR A 336 22.85 1.70 32.69
N GLU A 337 22.12 1.87 33.79
CA GLU A 337 20.66 1.61 33.81
C GLU A 337 19.87 2.60 32.95
N GLU A 338 20.33 3.85 32.83
CA GLU A 338 19.73 4.84 31.95
C GLU A 338 19.99 4.49 30.48
N VAL A 339 21.23 4.15 30.13
CA VAL A 339 21.60 3.69 28.79
C VAL A 339 20.78 2.47 28.39
N LYS A 340 20.65 1.50 29.28
CA LYS A 340 19.86 0.27 29.08
C LYS A 340 18.38 0.58 28.85
N ALA A 341 17.77 1.44 29.66
CA ALA A 341 16.37 1.83 29.49
C ALA A 341 16.12 2.57 28.16
N VAL A 342 16.99 3.53 27.81
CA VAL A 342 16.87 4.31 26.57
C VAL A 342 17.07 3.42 25.35
N LEU A 343 18.11 2.58 25.34
CA LEU A 343 18.44 1.71 24.22
C LEU A 343 17.35 0.66 23.98
N THR A 344 16.90 -0.05 25.04
CA THR A 344 15.84 -1.07 24.91
C THR A 344 14.56 -0.48 24.34
N THR A 345 14.16 0.70 24.84
CA THR A 345 12.96 1.41 24.39
C THR A 345 13.10 1.86 22.94
N ALA A 346 14.21 2.51 22.57
CA ALA A 346 14.47 2.96 21.21
C ALA A 346 14.48 1.80 20.20
N MET A 347 15.17 0.71 20.52
CA MET A 347 15.28 -0.45 19.64
C MET A 347 13.93 -1.15 19.44
N ALA A 348 13.14 -1.30 20.51
CA ALA A 348 11.79 -1.86 20.45
C ALA A 348 10.87 -1.02 19.56
N LEU A 349 10.96 0.31 19.66
CA LEU A 349 10.14 1.24 18.89
C LEU A 349 10.52 1.27 17.41
N ILE A 350 11.81 1.24 17.08
CA ILE A 350 12.25 1.19 15.68
C ILE A 350 11.78 -0.13 15.05
N ALA A 351 11.93 -1.26 15.75
CA ALA A 351 11.44 -2.55 15.27
C ALA A 351 9.92 -2.56 15.07
N ALA A 352 9.15 -2.04 16.03
CA ALA A 352 7.70 -1.94 15.92
C ALA A 352 7.27 -1.10 14.71
N SER A 353 7.91 0.06 14.54
CA SER A 353 7.61 0.99 13.45
C SER A 353 7.97 0.39 12.09
N TYR A 354 9.11 -0.28 11.99
CA TYR A 354 9.54 -0.97 10.78
C TYR A 354 8.50 -2.03 10.38
N VAL A 355 8.17 -2.96 11.27
CA VAL A 355 7.18 -4.01 10.98
C VAL A 355 5.83 -3.42 10.60
N ALA A 356 5.37 -2.39 11.31
CA ALA A 356 4.09 -1.73 11.03
C ALA A 356 4.07 -1.07 9.64
N VAL A 357 5.15 -0.40 9.23
CA VAL A 357 5.24 0.24 7.91
C VAL A 357 5.26 -0.82 6.80
N PHE A 358 6.04 -1.87 6.95
CA PHE A 358 6.18 -2.89 5.90
C PHE A 358 4.96 -3.79 5.73
N THR A 359 4.20 -4.02 6.80
CA THR A 359 2.99 -4.83 6.76
C THR A 359 1.73 -4.02 6.48
N THR A 360 1.84 -2.70 6.27
CA THR A 360 0.73 -1.80 5.91
C THR A 360 -0.18 -2.30 4.78
N PRO A 361 0.31 -2.96 3.72
CA PRO A 361 -0.56 -3.50 2.66
C PRO A 361 -1.59 -4.55 3.14
N LEU A 362 -1.37 -5.16 4.31
CA LEU A 362 -2.33 -6.09 4.94
C LEU A 362 -3.48 -5.35 5.66
N GLY A 363 -3.34 -4.03 5.84
CA GLY A 363 -4.25 -3.19 6.60
C GLY A 363 -3.56 -2.65 7.86
N ILE A 364 -3.83 -1.37 8.14
CA ILE A 364 -3.26 -0.61 9.26
C ILE A 364 -3.50 -1.31 10.62
N HIS A 365 -4.66 -1.92 10.81
CA HIS A 365 -4.99 -2.64 12.04
C HIS A 365 -4.07 -3.84 12.28
N GLN A 366 -3.87 -4.69 11.26
CA GLN A 366 -2.98 -5.85 11.35
C GLN A 366 -1.52 -5.41 11.44
N SER A 367 -1.13 -4.39 10.68
CA SER A 367 0.25 -3.94 10.67
C SER A 367 0.68 -3.34 12.00
N ALA A 368 -0.20 -2.55 12.64
CA ALA A 368 0.03 -2.02 13.98
C ALA A 368 0.09 -3.12 15.04
N ILE A 369 -0.78 -4.15 14.97
CA ILE A 369 -0.71 -5.28 15.91
C ILE A 369 0.61 -6.02 15.75
N LEU A 370 1.00 -6.39 14.52
CA LEU A 370 2.25 -7.09 14.26
C LEU A 370 3.47 -6.28 14.69
N GLY A 371 3.45 -4.96 14.45
CA GLY A 371 4.47 -4.04 14.92
C GLY A 371 4.58 -4.02 16.44
N GLY A 372 3.45 -3.86 17.13
CA GLY A 372 3.42 -3.86 18.60
C GLY A 372 3.91 -5.17 19.22
N VAL A 373 3.51 -6.32 18.67
CA VAL A 373 4.00 -7.64 19.12
C VAL A 373 5.51 -7.76 18.92
N ALA A 374 6.01 -7.39 17.73
CA ALA A 374 7.44 -7.46 17.43
C ALA A 374 8.26 -6.54 18.35
N GLY A 375 7.79 -5.32 18.59
CA GLY A 375 8.43 -4.37 19.49
C GLY A 375 8.49 -4.87 20.93
N LEU A 376 7.39 -5.38 21.46
CA LEU A 376 7.35 -5.93 22.82
C LEU A 376 8.20 -7.18 22.98
N ALA A 377 8.18 -8.08 22.00
CA ALA A 377 9.03 -9.27 22.00
C ALA A 377 10.51 -8.89 22.00
N LEU A 378 10.90 -7.89 21.20
CA LEU A 378 12.27 -7.39 21.17
C LEU A 378 12.64 -6.67 22.47
N GLN A 379 11.73 -5.88 23.04
CA GLN A 379 11.94 -5.23 24.34
C GLN A 379 12.19 -6.27 25.44
N GLN A 380 11.40 -7.35 25.47
CA GLN A 380 11.56 -8.43 26.44
C GLN A 380 12.88 -9.19 26.22
N LEU A 381 13.24 -9.47 24.98
CA LEU A 381 14.53 -10.10 24.65
C LEU A 381 15.70 -9.22 25.10
N LEU A 382 15.72 -7.94 24.71
CA LEU A 382 16.82 -7.04 25.03
C LEU A 382 16.93 -6.80 26.54
N THR A 383 15.82 -6.63 27.26
CA THR A 383 15.86 -6.49 28.72
C THR A 383 16.44 -7.74 29.38
N THR A 384 16.04 -8.94 28.94
CA THR A 384 16.57 -10.20 29.49
C THR A 384 18.05 -10.40 29.15
N PHE A 385 18.48 -10.09 27.92
CA PHE A 385 19.87 -10.26 27.47
C PHE A 385 20.83 -9.18 27.98
N LEU A 386 20.37 -7.96 28.22
CA LEU A 386 21.18 -6.88 28.79
C LEU A 386 21.25 -6.95 30.33
N LEU A 387 20.37 -7.74 30.98
CA LEU A 387 20.41 -8.04 32.41
C LEU A 387 21.45 -9.10 32.79
N MET A 388 21.88 -9.94 31.84
CA MET A 388 23.07 -10.81 31.97
C MET A 388 24.33 -10.01 31.65
#